data_AF-A0A7K1JJY9-F1
#
_entry.id   AF-A0A7K1JJY9-F1
#
_cell.length_a   1.000
_cell.length_b   1.000
_cell.length_c   1.000
_cell.angle_alpha   90.00
_cell.angle_beta   90.00
_cell.angle_gamma   90.00
#
_symmetry.space_group_name_H-M   'P 1'
#
loop_
_entity.id
_entity.type
_entity.pdbx_description
1 polymer ?
#
loop_
_entity_poly.entity_id
_entity_poly.type
_entity_poly.pdbx_seq_one_letter_code
_entity_poly.pdbx_strand_id
1 'polypeptide(L)'
;MTHVSTTANTGVIGYVKAQHLTTHTLFVKTLRAVDVTERQQCFAELRAALTAQEVTEELLIHPRVERSVRVVESLRGEADDAKEQLDQMEQLDPASAEFETALADLQQATEDHTQRIEIEEFPLLTDR
;
A
#
# COMPACT_ATOMS: atom_id res chain seq x y z
N MET A 1 -3.20 18.90 -30.63
CA MET A 1 -2.25 17.92 -30.07
C MET A 1 -2.48 17.92 -28.56
N THR A 2 -3.30 17.00 -28.05
CA THR A 2 -3.75 17.00 -26.65
C THR A 2 -4.04 15.59 -26.11
N HIS A 3 -3.48 14.55 -26.74
CA HIS A 3 -3.81 13.14 -26.42
C HIS A 3 -2.81 12.45 -25.49
N VAL A 4 -1.64 13.04 -25.22
CA VAL A 4 -0.59 12.38 -24.41
C VAL A 4 -0.85 12.52 -22.91
N SER A 5 -1.45 13.64 -22.49
CA SER A 5 -1.52 14.04 -21.07
C SER A 5 -2.51 13.20 -20.25
N THR A 6 -3.73 12.97 -20.74
CA THR A 6 -4.72 12.11 -20.08
C THR A 6 -4.29 10.63 -20.02
N THR A 7 -3.53 10.17 -21.02
CA THR A 7 -2.99 8.80 -21.04
C THR A 7 -1.91 8.59 -19.97
N ALA A 8 -1.13 9.62 -19.64
CA ALA A 8 -0.11 9.53 -18.59
C ALA A 8 -0.71 9.31 -17.20
N ASN A 9 -1.76 10.05 -16.82
CA ASN A 9 -2.43 9.87 -15.52
C ASN A 9 -3.12 8.51 -15.46
N THR A 10 -3.78 8.12 -16.55
CA THR A 10 -4.42 6.79 -16.65
C THR A 10 -3.37 5.67 -16.47
N GLY A 11 -2.18 5.84 -17.03
CA GLY A 11 -1.07 4.90 -16.87
C GLY A 11 -0.55 4.84 -15.43
N VAL A 12 -0.29 5.98 -14.79
CA VAL A 12 0.18 6.04 -13.39
C VAL A 12 -0.87 5.48 -12.43
N ILE A 13 -2.14 5.88 -12.58
CA ILE A 13 -3.25 5.34 -11.78
C ILE A 13 -3.34 3.82 -11.96
N GLY A 14 -3.28 3.33 -13.19
CA GLY A 14 -3.30 1.90 -13.48
C GLY A 14 -2.14 1.14 -12.82
N TYR A 15 -0.95 1.74 -12.82
CA TYR A 15 0.23 1.17 -12.17
C TYR A 15 0.07 1.10 -10.64
N VAL A 16 -0.39 2.18 -10.00
CA VAL A 16 -0.60 2.20 -8.55
C VAL A 16 -1.71 1.23 -8.13
N LYS A 17 -2.84 1.19 -8.84
CA LYS A 17 -3.91 0.20 -8.58
C LYS A 17 -3.43 -1.25 -8.73
N ALA A 18 -2.51 -1.52 -9.64
CA ALA A 18 -1.93 -2.85 -9.78
C ALA A 18 -1.07 -3.24 -8.56
N GLN A 19 -0.40 -2.26 -7.92
CA GLN A 19 0.30 -2.47 -6.67
C GLN A 19 -0.67 -2.71 -5.51
N HIS A 20 -1.75 -1.93 -5.38
CA HIS A 20 -2.81 -2.16 -4.39
C HIS A 20 -3.37 -3.59 -4.49
N LEU A 21 -3.61 -4.08 -5.71
CA LEU A 21 -4.08 -5.45 -5.92
C LEU A 21 -3.02 -6.50 -5.54
N THR A 22 -1.75 -6.21 -5.80
CA THR A 22 -0.63 -7.09 -5.47
C THR A 22 -0.47 -7.22 -3.95
N THR A 23 -0.50 -6.12 -3.20
CA THR A 23 -0.43 -6.11 -1.74
C THR A 23 -1.64 -6.83 -1.13
N HIS A 24 -2.87 -6.53 -1.57
CA HIS A 24 -4.07 -7.28 -1.17
C HIS A 24 -3.92 -8.80 -1.41
N THR A 25 -3.42 -9.20 -2.58
CA THR A 25 -3.20 -10.62 -2.89
C THR A 25 -2.17 -11.26 -1.96
N LEU A 26 -1.10 -10.54 -1.61
CA LEU A 26 -0.08 -11.00 -0.67
C LEU A 26 -0.59 -11.10 0.76
N PHE A 27 -1.46 -10.20 1.22
CA PHE A 27 -2.15 -10.35 2.50
C PHE A 27 -2.95 -11.65 2.54
N VAL A 28 -3.82 -11.87 1.54
CA VAL A 28 -4.65 -13.08 1.46
C VAL A 28 -3.79 -14.35 1.43
N LYS A 29 -2.68 -14.35 0.67
CA LYS A 29 -1.75 -15.48 0.63
C LYS A 29 -1.09 -15.72 1.99
N THR A 30 -0.60 -14.66 2.64
CA THR A 30 0.07 -14.77 3.95
C THR A 30 -0.87 -15.29 5.03
N LEU A 31 -2.12 -14.79 5.09
CA LEU A 31 -3.14 -15.27 6.03
C LEU A 31 -3.55 -16.73 5.77
N ARG A 32 -3.61 -17.14 4.50
CA ARG A 32 -4.01 -18.51 4.12
C ARG A 32 -2.88 -19.53 4.13
N ALA A 33 -1.63 -19.09 4.30
CA ALA A 33 -0.48 -19.98 4.35
C ALA A 33 -0.63 -20.95 5.52
N VAL A 34 -0.58 -22.25 5.19
CA VAL A 34 -0.71 -23.35 6.16
C VAL A 34 0.64 -23.70 6.76
N ASP A 35 1.70 -23.62 5.95
CA ASP A 35 3.07 -23.85 6.40
C ASP A 35 3.70 -22.55 6.94
N VAL A 36 4.42 -22.66 8.06
CA VAL A 36 5.08 -21.50 8.69
C VAL A 36 6.18 -20.91 7.80
N THR A 37 6.89 -21.75 7.05
CA THR A 37 7.93 -21.28 6.11
C THR A 37 7.29 -20.53 4.95
N GLU A 38 6.20 -21.06 4.38
CA GLU A 38 5.42 -20.38 3.34
C GLU A 38 4.88 -19.02 3.85
N ARG A 39 4.35 -18.99 5.07
CA ARG A 39 3.86 -17.75 5.70
C ARG A 39 4.97 -16.71 5.85
N GLN A 40 6.14 -17.12 6.32
CA GLN A 40 7.32 -16.25 6.44
C GLN A 40 7.76 -15.69 5.09
N GLN A 41 7.78 -16.52 4.04
CA GLN A 41 8.11 -16.09 2.68
C GLN A 41 7.08 -15.09 2.14
N CYS A 42 5.79 -15.39 2.26
CA CYS A 42 4.72 -14.49 1.84
C CYS A 42 4.75 -13.17 2.60
N PHE A 43 5.05 -13.19 3.91
CA PHE A 43 5.18 -11.99 4.72
C PHE A 43 6.37 -11.13 4.28
N ALA A 44 7.51 -11.74 3.96
CA ALA A 44 8.66 -11.01 3.42
C ALA A 44 8.35 -10.37 2.06
N GLU A 45 7.65 -11.09 1.17
CA GLU A 45 7.17 -10.53 -0.11
C GLU A 45 6.18 -9.39 0.10
N LEU A 46 5.25 -9.53 1.04
CA LEU A 46 4.27 -8.50 1.40
C LEU A 46 4.97 -7.22 1.86
N ARG A 47 5.96 -7.33 2.75
CA ARG A 47 6.75 -6.18 3.23
C ARG A 47 7.44 -5.44 2.10
N ALA A 48 8.08 -6.19 1.20
CA ALA A 48 8.73 -5.61 0.04
C ALA A 48 7.73 -4.89 -0.88
N ALA A 49 6.54 -5.49 -1.09
CA ALA A 49 5.48 -4.90 -1.90
C ALA A 49 4.89 -3.62 -1.29
N LEU A 50 4.65 -3.59 0.03
CA LEU A 50 4.17 -2.40 0.74
C LEU A 50 5.18 -1.25 0.66
N THR A 51 6.47 -1.56 0.86
CA THR A 51 7.55 -0.57 0.71
C THR A 51 7.60 0.00 -0.72
N ALA A 52 7.47 -0.86 -1.73
CA ALA A 52 7.48 -0.43 -3.13
C ALA A 52 6.24 0.42 -3.50
N GLN A 53 5.08 0.06 -2.95
CA GLN A 53 3.84 0.80 -3.11
C GLN A 53 4.00 2.23 -2.58
N GLU A 54 4.43 2.38 -1.33
CA GLU A 54 4.61 3.70 -0.71
C GLU A 54 5.65 4.54 -1.47
N VAL A 55 6.81 3.96 -1.82
CA VAL A 55 7.81 4.68 -2.65
C VAL A 55 7.21 5.14 -3.98
N THR A 56 6.31 4.34 -4.57
CA THR A 56 5.63 4.75 -5.79
C THR A 56 4.70 5.93 -5.55
N GLU A 57 3.91 5.90 -4.48
CA GLU A 57 2.99 6.98 -4.12
C GLU A 57 3.77 8.28 -3.82
N GLU A 58 4.87 8.16 -3.07
CA GLU A 58 5.81 9.22 -2.75
C GLU A 58 6.43 9.88 -3.97
N LEU A 59 6.78 9.10 -4.98
CA LEU A 59 7.46 9.61 -6.17
C LEU A 59 6.49 10.02 -7.29
N LEU A 60 5.34 9.35 -7.42
CA LEU A 60 4.46 9.47 -8.59
C LEU A 60 3.10 10.09 -8.28
N ILE A 61 2.62 10.06 -7.04
CA ILE A 61 1.28 10.55 -6.67
C ILE A 61 1.38 11.84 -5.85
N HIS A 62 1.96 11.79 -4.66
CA HIS A 62 1.99 12.92 -3.72
C HIS A 62 2.54 14.24 -4.32
N PRO A 63 3.63 14.24 -5.14
CA PRO A 63 4.16 15.47 -5.75
C PRO A 63 3.21 16.13 -6.76
N ARG A 64 2.14 15.44 -7.16
CA ARG A 64 1.19 15.91 -8.17
C ARG A 64 -0.11 16.42 -7.58
N VAL A 65 -0.28 16.27 -6.27
CA VAL A 65 -1.44 16.71 -5.49
C VAL A 65 -1.06 17.71 -4.40
N GLU A 66 0.09 18.37 -4.53
CA GLU A 66 0.70 19.31 -3.55
C GLU A 66 -0.23 20.43 -3.04
N ARG A 67 -1.32 20.76 -3.75
CA ARG A 67 -2.32 21.74 -3.27
C ARG A 67 -3.16 21.20 -2.11
N SER A 68 -3.12 19.90 -1.85
CA SER A 68 -3.84 19.19 -0.79
C SER A 68 -2.90 18.68 0.29
N VAL A 69 -1.99 19.54 0.78
CA VAL A 69 -0.94 19.20 1.75
C VAL A 69 -1.46 18.37 2.94
N ARG A 70 -2.60 18.75 3.51
CA ARG A 70 -3.20 18.01 4.65
C ARG A 70 -3.63 16.58 4.32
N VAL A 71 -4.10 16.34 3.11
CA VAL A 71 -4.48 14.99 2.64
C VAL A 71 -3.21 14.15 2.48
N VAL A 72 -2.20 14.72 1.82
CA VAL A 72 -0.89 14.06 1.64
C VAL A 72 -0.24 13.72 2.99
N GLU A 73 -0.21 14.67 3.93
CA GLU A 73 0.37 14.46 5.26
C GLU A 73 -0.38 13.38 6.05
N SER A 74 -1.73 13.34 5.96
CA SER A 74 -2.53 12.27 6.56
C SER A 74 -2.15 10.91 6.00
N LEU A 75 -2.15 10.78 4.66
CA LEU A 75 -1.89 9.51 3.98
C LEU A 75 -0.46 9.01 4.24
N ARG A 76 0.54 9.90 4.27
CA ARG A 76 1.90 9.54 4.70
C ARG A 76 1.94 9.04 6.13
N GLY A 77 1.20 9.66 7.03
CA GLY A 77 1.08 9.20 8.42
C GLY A 77 0.53 7.78 8.50
N GLU A 78 -0.51 7.45 7.73
CA GLU A 78 -1.04 6.09 7.65
C GLU A 78 -0.03 5.08 7.11
N ALA A 79 0.77 5.47 6.10
CA ALA A 79 1.83 4.62 5.58
C ALA A 79 2.97 4.41 6.59
N ASP A 80 3.32 5.44 7.36
CA ASP A 80 4.31 5.35 8.44
C ASP A 80 3.80 4.45 9.57
N ASP A 81 2.55 4.60 10.00
CA ASP A 81 1.91 3.72 10.99
C ASP A 81 1.94 2.25 10.53
N ALA A 82 1.67 1.99 9.24
CA ALA A 82 1.73 0.64 8.66
C ALA A 82 3.15 0.04 8.69
N LYS A 83 4.20 0.85 8.48
CA LYS A 83 5.60 0.39 8.64
C LYS A 83 5.92 0.06 10.08
N GLU A 84 5.52 0.92 11.01
CA GLU A 84 5.76 0.67 12.43
C GLU A 84 5.09 -0.63 12.88
N GLN A 85 3.88 -0.91 12.39
CA GLN A 85 3.19 -2.17 12.61
C GLN A 85 3.94 -3.36 11.97
N LEU A 86 4.47 -3.23 10.76
CA LEU A 86 5.28 -4.26 10.13
C LEU A 86 6.55 -4.59 10.93
N ASP A 87 7.25 -3.57 11.42
CA ASP A 87 8.47 -3.74 12.22
C ASP A 87 8.18 -4.44 13.55
N GLN A 88 7.02 -4.15 14.16
CA GLN A 88 6.54 -4.86 15.35
C GLN A 88 6.21 -6.33 15.03
N MET A 89 5.54 -6.58 13.91
CA MET A 89 5.16 -7.93 13.48
C MET A 89 6.35 -8.84 13.19
N GLU A 90 7.51 -8.30 12.78
CA GLU A 90 8.74 -9.09 12.61
C GLU A 90 9.22 -9.79 13.89
N GLN A 91 8.85 -9.25 15.05
CA GLN A 91 9.23 -9.81 16.34
C GLN A 91 8.27 -10.90 16.82
N LEU A 92 7.13 -11.07 16.14
CA LEU A 92 6.12 -12.06 16.49
C LEU A 92 6.47 -13.43 15.90
N ASP A 93 6.04 -14.49 16.59
CA ASP A 93 6.05 -15.84 16.03
C ASP A 93 5.02 -15.92 14.89
N PRO A 94 5.42 -16.22 13.64
CA PRO A 94 4.48 -16.31 12.52
C PRO A 94 3.40 -17.39 12.69
N ALA A 95 3.59 -18.37 13.59
CA ALA A 95 2.58 -19.37 13.91
C ALA A 95 1.59 -18.92 15.01
N SER A 96 1.81 -17.76 15.62
CA SER A 96 0.99 -17.26 16.73
C SER A 96 -0.32 -16.62 16.25
N ALA A 97 -1.34 -16.66 17.12
CA ALA A 97 -2.60 -15.95 16.90
C ALA A 97 -2.41 -14.42 16.93
N GLU A 98 -1.39 -13.93 17.64
CA GLU A 98 -1.03 -12.51 17.69
C GLU A 98 -0.56 -12.01 16.32
N PHE A 99 0.31 -12.78 15.65
CA PHE A 99 0.73 -12.48 14.28
C PHE A 99 -0.45 -12.47 13.30
N GLU A 100 -1.35 -13.46 13.40
CA GLU A 100 -2.54 -13.52 12.54
C GLU A 100 -3.47 -12.32 12.74
N THR A 101 -3.69 -11.92 13.99
CA THR A 101 -4.51 -10.74 14.34
C THR A 101 -3.84 -9.46 13.80
N ALA A 102 -2.55 -9.27 14.08
CA ALA A 102 -1.81 -8.11 13.62
C ALA A 102 -1.78 -8.01 12.08
N LEU A 103 -1.69 -9.15 11.38
CA LEU A 103 -1.73 -9.20 9.92
C LEU A 103 -3.11 -8.83 9.35
N ALA A 104 -4.19 -9.26 9.99
CA ALA A 104 -5.55 -8.90 9.60
C ALA A 104 -5.83 -7.39 9.84
N ASP A 105 -5.36 -6.85 10.96
CA ASP A 105 -5.46 -5.42 11.26
C ASP A 105 -4.67 -4.57 10.25
N LEU A 106 -3.45 -5.00 9.92
CA LEU A 106 -2.62 -4.35 8.91
C LEU A 106 -3.25 -4.42 7.51
N GLN A 107 -3.88 -5.55 7.18
CA GLN A 107 -4.63 -5.69 5.93
C GLN A 107 -5.73 -4.64 5.84
N GLN A 108 -6.57 -4.52 6.88
CA GLN A 108 -7.65 -3.54 6.90
C GLN A 108 -7.12 -2.11 6.79
N ALA A 109 -6.09 -1.76 7.56
CA ALA A 109 -5.47 -0.43 7.51
C ALA A 109 -4.92 -0.11 6.11
N THR A 110 -4.27 -1.09 5.45
CA THR A 110 -3.75 -0.91 4.09
C THR A 110 -4.89 -0.77 3.07
N GLU A 111 -5.96 -1.54 3.19
CA GLU A 111 -7.13 -1.44 2.32
C GLU A 111 -7.82 -0.07 2.46
N ASP A 112 -7.99 0.41 3.70
CA ASP A 112 -8.55 1.73 3.97
C ASP A 112 -7.66 2.85 3.39
N HIS A 113 -6.35 2.76 3.62
CA HIS A 113 -5.36 3.70 3.10
C HIS A 113 -5.39 3.77 1.56
N THR A 114 -5.29 2.62 0.89
CA THR A 114 -5.32 2.55 -0.58
C THR A 114 -6.63 3.08 -1.14
N GLN A 115 -7.77 2.77 -0.51
CA GLN A 115 -9.07 3.33 -0.90
C GLN A 115 -9.09 4.85 -0.77
N ARG A 116 -8.51 5.41 0.29
CA ARG A 116 -8.43 6.86 0.48
C ARG A 116 -7.54 7.52 -0.57
N ILE A 117 -6.39 6.94 -0.93
CA ILE A 117 -5.59 7.43 -2.06
C ILE A 117 -6.44 7.49 -3.33
N GLU A 118 -7.19 6.43 -3.62
CA GLU A 118 -8.03 6.36 -4.83
C GLU A 118 -9.16 7.40 -4.87
N ILE A 119 -9.72 7.76 -3.71
CA ILE A 119 -10.85 8.70 -3.60
C ILE A 119 -10.39 10.14 -3.42
N GLU A 120 -9.30 10.36 -2.69
CA GLU A 120 -8.85 11.70 -2.27
C GLU A 120 -7.74 12.26 -3.15
N GLU A 121 -6.80 11.44 -3.64
CA GLU A 121 -5.64 11.92 -4.42
C GLU A 121 -5.79 11.70 -5.93
N PHE A 122 -6.27 10.53 -6.37
CA PHE A 122 -6.39 10.27 -7.81
C PHE A 122 -7.23 11.29 -8.58
N PRO A 123 -8.37 11.79 -8.07
CA PRO A 123 -9.14 12.83 -8.74
C PRO A 123 -8.43 14.18 -8.85
N LEU A 124 -7.41 14.40 -8.01
CA LEU A 124 -6.64 15.66 -7.95
C LEU A 124 -5.40 15.63 -8.83
N LEU A 125 -5.06 14.49 -9.44
CA LEU A 125 -3.90 14.36 -10.32
C LEU A 125 -4.03 15.31 -11.51
N THR A 126 -3.14 16.30 -11.55
CA THR A 126 -2.99 17.16 -12.72
C THR A 126 -2.01 16.57 -13.73
N ASP A 127 -2.31 16.76 -15.01
CA ASP A 127 -1.39 16.47 -16.10
C ASP A 127 -0.12 17.34 -15.93
N ARG A 128 1.03 16.72 -15.63
CA ARG A 128 2.36 17.33 -15.68
C ARG A 128 3.32 16.42 -16.40
#